data_AF-A0A6C0I6M5-F1
#
_entry.id   AF-A0A6C0I6M5-F1
#
_cell.length_a   1.000
_cell.length_b   1.000
_cell.length_c   1.000
_cell.angle_alpha   90.00
_cell.angle_beta   90.00
_cell.angle_gamma   90.00
#
_symmetry.space_group_name_H-M   'P 1'
#
loop_
_entity.id
_entity.type
_entity.pdbx_description
1 polymer ?
#
loop_
_entity_poly.entity_id
_entity_poly.type
_entity_poly.pdbx_seq_one_letter_code
_entity_poly.pdbx_strand_id
1 'polypeptide(L)'
;MDFLLGIVSLLAFVVLVLTVLVAWLYTQQSRLMQAVSALTHVITAPPPSFFEAARDYPVKDEPASPAPPAPPPTPSPEPPAETDDRVSVHDEEELLPPAEDDLDLGDKKVTELRELLTSKGIPYNKSDKKGVLLNLLKVAS
;
A
#
# COMPACT_ATOMS: atom_id res chain seq x y z
N MET A 1 23.14 -7.84 47.19
CA MET A 1 21.85 -7.29 46.69
C MET A 1 21.89 -7.07 45.18
N ASP A 2 23.09 -7.02 44.60
CA ASP A 2 23.36 -6.70 43.19
C ASP A 2 22.84 -7.76 42.21
N PHE A 3 22.80 -9.02 42.61
CA PHE A 3 22.24 -10.10 41.79
C PHE A 3 20.72 -9.97 41.58
N LEU A 4 19.98 -9.62 42.64
CA LEU A 4 18.53 -9.36 42.55
C LEU A 4 18.24 -8.13 41.66
N LEU A 5 19.02 -7.06 41.82
CA LEU A 5 18.94 -5.89 40.94
C LEU A 5 19.25 -6.23 39.48
N GLY A 6 20.22 -7.11 39.22
CA GLY A 6 20.54 -7.61 37.89
C GLY A 6 19.38 -8.38 37.24
N ILE A 7 18.73 -9.29 37.99
CA ILE A 7 17.55 -10.02 37.52
C ILE A 7 16.38 -9.06 37.25
N VAL A 8 16.13 -8.12 38.17
CA VAL A 8 15.06 -7.12 38.00
C VAL A 8 15.32 -6.25 36.77
N SER A 9 16.57 -5.85 36.52
CA SER A 9 16.95 -5.09 35.32
C SER A 9 16.75 -5.90 34.04
N LEU A 10 17.11 -7.19 34.05
CA LEU A 10 16.89 -8.09 32.91
C LEU A 10 15.38 -8.25 32.62
N LEU A 11 14.59 -8.47 33.67
CA LEU A 11 13.14 -8.60 33.56
C LEU A 11 12.51 -7.31 33.02
N ALA A 12 12.93 -6.15 33.53
CA ALA A 12 12.46 -4.85 33.05
C ALA A 12 12.80 -4.62 31.58
N PHE A 13 14.00 -5.01 31.14
CA PHE A 13 14.40 -4.92 29.74
C PHE A 13 13.54 -5.81 28.85
N VAL A 14 13.28 -7.06 29.25
CA VAL A 14 12.41 -7.98 28.49
C VAL A 14 11.00 -7.41 28.34
N VAL A 15 10.43 -6.87 29.43
CA VAL A 15 9.09 -6.24 29.40
C VAL A 15 9.09 -5.00 28.50
N LEU A 16 10.16 -4.20 28.53
CA LEU A 16 10.30 -3.02 27.66
C LEU A 16 10.33 -3.43 26.19
N VAL A 17 11.13 -4.43 25.82
CA VAL A 17 11.21 -4.95 24.45
C VAL A 17 9.86 -5.47 24.00
N LEU A 18 9.15 -6.24 24.84
CA LEU A 18 7.81 -6.73 24.53
C LEU A 18 6.83 -5.59 24.28
N THR A 19 6.88 -4.55 25.11
CA THR A 19 5.98 -3.39 24.99
C THR A 19 6.24 -2.63 23.68
N VAL A 20 7.50 -2.43 23.31
CA VAL A 20 7.89 -1.81 22.04
C VAL A 20 7.44 -2.66 20.85
N LEU A 21 7.63 -3.98 20.92
CA LEU A 21 7.20 -4.91 19.86
C LEU A 21 5.67 -4.86 19.65
N VAL A 22 4.91 -4.85 20.74
CA VAL A 22 3.44 -4.75 20.70
C VAL A 22 2.99 -3.41 20.12
N ALA A 23 3.61 -2.30 20.55
CA ALA A 23 3.32 -0.98 19.99
C ALA A 23 3.63 -0.94 18.49
N TRP A 24 4.77 -1.48 18.07
CA TRP A 24 5.16 -1.59 16.66
C TRP A 24 4.11 -2.37 15.85
N LEU A 25 3.73 -3.55 16.32
CA LEU A 25 2.72 -4.40 15.68
C LEU A 25 1.36 -3.70 15.57
N TYR A 26 0.96 -2.96 16.61
CA TYR A 26 -0.27 -2.18 16.58
C TYR A 26 -0.25 -1.12 15.48
N THR A 27 0.88 -0.40 15.30
CA THR A 27 1.05 0.55 14.19
C THR A 27 0.97 -0.13 12.83
N GLN A 28 1.54 -1.32 12.67
CA GLN A 28 1.46 -2.10 11.42
C GLN A 28 0.01 -2.46 11.10
N GLN A 29 -0.74 -2.96 12.09
CA GLN A 29 -2.17 -3.30 11.92
C GLN A 29 -3.02 -2.07 11.57
N SER A 30 -2.76 -0.92 12.20
CA SER A 30 -3.49 0.31 11.93
C SER A 30 -3.33 0.78 10.48
N ARG A 31 -2.11 0.70 9.93
CA ARG A 31 -1.83 1.04 8.52
C ARG A 31 -2.56 0.12 7.54
N LEU A 32 -2.63 -1.18 7.84
CA LEU A 32 -3.35 -2.15 7.00
C LEU A 32 -4.86 -1.90 6.99
N MET A 33 -5.47 -1.57 8.13
CA MET A 33 -6.92 -1.29 8.19
C MET A 33 -7.31 -0.05 7.38
N GLN A 34 -6.46 0.97 7.34
CA GLN A 34 -6.66 2.16 6.50
C GLN A 34 -6.54 1.82 5.01
N ALA A 35 -5.55 1.01 4.62
CA ALA A 35 -5.39 0.55 3.25
C ALA A 35 -6.57 -0.29 2.76
N VAL A 36 -7.08 -1.20 3.60
CA VAL A 36 -8.25 -2.04 3.27
C VAL A 36 -9.53 -1.20 3.15
N SER A 37 -9.72 -0.21 4.02
CA SER A 37 -10.86 0.70 3.96
C SER A 37 -10.84 1.57 2.70
N ALA A 38 -9.64 2.05 2.29
CA ALA A 38 -9.45 2.78 1.04
C ALA A 38 -9.72 1.90 -0.19
N LEU A 39 -9.23 0.65 -0.19
CA LEU A 39 -9.45 -0.30 -1.27
C LEU A 39 -10.93 -0.65 -1.43
N THR A 40 -11.66 -0.79 -0.33
CA THR A 40 -13.11 -1.05 -0.34
C THR A 40 -13.86 0.08 -1.00
N HIS A 41 -13.49 1.34 -0.73
CA HIS A 41 -14.14 2.49 -1.35
C HIS A 41 -13.88 2.54 -2.87
N VAL A 42 -12.69 2.19 -3.34
CA VAL A 42 -12.34 2.16 -4.77
C VAL A 42 -13.02 1.01 -5.51
N ILE A 43 -13.24 -0.13 -4.87
CA ILE A 43 -13.94 -1.28 -5.48
C ILE A 43 -15.45 -1.06 -5.51
N THR A 44 -16.03 -0.40 -4.51
CA THR A 44 -17.48 -0.17 -4.42
C THR A 44 -17.95 1.13 -5.06
N ALA A 45 -17.06 2.10 -5.32
CA ALA A 45 -17.40 3.32 -6.03
C ALA A 45 -17.08 3.11 -7.53
N PRO A 46 -18.08 2.84 -8.38
CA PRO A 46 -17.85 2.85 -9.82
C PRO A 46 -17.27 4.21 -10.22
N PRO A 47 -16.28 4.25 -11.13
CA PRO A 47 -15.66 5.51 -11.51
C PRO A 47 -16.73 6.47 -12.07
N PRO A 48 -16.65 7.78 -11.75
CA PRO A 48 -17.65 8.78 -12.18
C PRO A 48 -17.81 8.86 -13.71
N SER A 49 -16.89 8.29 -14.48
CA SER A 49 -16.96 8.19 -15.93
C SER A 49 -18.07 7.25 -16.47
N PHE A 50 -18.65 6.36 -15.65
CA PHE A 50 -19.79 5.53 -16.09
C PHE A 50 -21.15 6.17 -15.83
N PHE A 51 -21.27 7.10 -14.89
CA PHE A 51 -22.54 7.73 -14.56
C PHE A 51 -22.84 9.00 -15.37
N GLU A 52 -21.82 9.63 -15.95
CA GLU A 52 -22.00 10.84 -16.78
C GLU A 52 -22.66 10.55 -18.14
N ALA A 53 -22.66 9.28 -18.59
CA ALA A 53 -23.32 8.88 -19.82
C ALA A 53 -24.86 8.73 -19.72
N ALA A 54 -25.46 8.92 -18.53
CA ALA A 54 -26.88 8.60 -18.29
C ALA A 54 -27.76 9.77 -17.82
N ARG A 55 -27.28 11.02 -17.82
CA ARG A 55 -28.10 12.16 -17.37
C ARG A 55 -28.20 13.28 -18.39
N ASP A 56 -28.81 12.95 -19.52
CA ASP A 56 -29.37 13.92 -20.44
C ASP A 56 -30.91 13.88 -20.33
N TYR A 57 -31.47 14.47 -19.26
CA TYR A 57 -32.89 14.82 -19.19
C TYR A 57 -33.07 16.09 -18.31
N PRO A 58 -33.44 17.23 -18.90
CA PRO A 58 -33.79 18.43 -18.17
C PRO A 58 -35.27 18.37 -17.76
N VAL A 59 -35.58 18.55 -16.47
CA VAL A 59 -36.94 18.87 -16.01
C VAL A 59 -36.91 20.21 -15.29
N LYS A 60 -37.87 21.05 -15.67
CA LYS A 60 -37.96 22.50 -15.55
C LYS A 60 -38.94 22.91 -14.43
N ASP A 61 -38.66 24.06 -13.79
CA ASP A 61 -39.54 24.99 -13.03
C ASP A 61 -40.10 24.55 -11.64
N GLU A 62 -39.59 25.02 -10.48
CA GLU A 62 -39.91 26.24 -9.66
C GLU A 62 -41.27 26.18 -8.90
N PRO A 63 -41.58 26.95 -7.80
CA PRO A 63 -40.76 27.87 -6.97
C PRO A 63 -41.02 27.82 -5.43
N ALA A 64 -40.11 28.39 -4.62
CA ALA A 64 -40.40 29.30 -3.48
C ALA A 64 -39.14 29.58 -2.65
N SER A 65 -38.56 30.75 -2.90
CA SER A 65 -37.53 31.42 -2.09
C SER A 65 -38.12 31.87 -0.73
N PRO A 66 -37.30 32.17 0.30
CA PRO A 66 -36.61 33.46 0.32
C PRO A 66 -35.12 33.38 0.72
N ALA A 67 -34.25 33.88 -0.16
CA ALA A 67 -32.99 34.58 0.19
C ALA A 67 -33.30 35.83 1.07
N PRO A 68 -32.36 36.58 1.70
CA PRO A 68 -30.91 36.78 1.42
C PRO A 68 -30.04 36.94 2.72
N PRO A 69 -28.74 37.38 2.74
CA PRO A 69 -27.90 37.94 1.68
C PRO A 69 -26.49 37.33 1.49
N ALA A 70 -26.04 37.27 0.23
CA ALA A 70 -24.64 37.48 -0.18
C ALA A 70 -24.37 39.00 -0.24
N PRO A 71 -23.12 39.51 -0.09
CA PRO A 71 -22.22 39.70 -1.26
C PRO A 71 -20.68 39.74 -0.89
N PRO A 72 -19.71 40.00 -1.82
CA PRO A 72 -19.47 39.51 -3.20
C PRO A 72 -17.93 39.16 -3.41
N PRO A 73 -17.27 39.18 -4.61
CA PRO A 73 -16.56 38.01 -5.15
C PRO A 73 -15.07 38.22 -5.59
N THR A 74 -14.36 37.11 -5.85
CA THR A 74 -13.25 36.91 -6.85
C THR A 74 -11.91 37.69 -6.70
N PRO A 75 -10.78 37.25 -7.31
CA PRO A 75 -10.59 36.22 -8.34
C PRO A 75 -9.48 35.16 -8.09
N SER A 76 -9.63 34.02 -8.78
CA SER A 76 -8.57 33.08 -9.17
C SER A 76 -7.61 33.74 -10.19
N PRO A 77 -6.33 33.33 -10.23
CA PRO A 77 -5.87 32.66 -11.45
C PRO A 77 -4.89 31.49 -11.19
N GLU A 78 -5.24 30.32 -11.72
CA GLU A 78 -4.30 29.33 -12.31
C GLU A 78 -3.88 29.79 -13.73
N PRO A 79 -2.92 29.16 -14.45
CA PRO A 79 -1.76 28.32 -14.12
C PRO A 79 -0.48 28.78 -14.93
N PRO A 80 0.66 28.05 -15.06
CA PRO A 80 0.74 26.82 -15.88
C PRO A 80 1.62 25.70 -15.28
N ALA A 81 1.48 24.53 -15.90
CA ALA A 81 2.22 23.30 -15.68
C ALA A 81 3.75 23.46 -15.71
N GLU A 82 4.42 22.79 -14.77
CA GLU A 82 5.67 22.10 -15.08
C GLU A 82 5.60 20.67 -14.54
N THR A 83 5.72 19.75 -15.48
CA THR A 83 6.08 18.35 -15.32
C THR A 83 7.39 18.24 -14.55
N ASP A 84 7.40 17.62 -13.36
CA ASP A 84 8.61 16.95 -12.87
C ASP A 84 8.29 15.51 -12.47
N ASP A 85 8.22 14.72 -13.53
CA ASP A 85 8.16 13.27 -13.56
C ASP A 85 9.58 12.69 -13.40
N ARG A 86 10.30 12.96 -12.30
CA ARG A 86 11.55 12.24 -11.95
C ARG A 86 11.84 12.10 -10.44
N VAL A 87 11.63 10.87 -9.95
CA VAL A 87 12.58 10.06 -9.13
C VAL A 87 13.08 10.65 -7.79
N SER A 88 12.66 10.01 -6.69
CA SER A 88 13.63 9.34 -5.81
C SER A 88 12.93 8.36 -4.85
N VAL A 89 12.95 7.10 -5.24
CA VAL A 89 12.72 5.94 -4.37
C VAL A 89 13.96 5.80 -3.48
N HIS A 90 13.80 5.97 -2.18
CA HIS A 90 14.75 5.43 -1.21
C HIS A 90 14.08 4.23 -0.54
N ASP A 91 14.51 3.05 -0.97
CA ASP A 91 14.24 1.76 -0.33
C ASP A 91 14.91 1.73 1.06
N GLU A 92 14.14 1.45 2.11
CA GLU A 92 14.65 0.83 3.35
C GLU A 92 13.68 -0.30 3.75
N GLU A 93 13.89 -1.44 3.08
CA GLU A 93 14.06 -2.78 3.66
C GLU A 93 13.90 -2.92 5.19
N GLU A 94 12.91 -3.70 5.67
CA GLU A 94 13.11 -4.64 6.80
C GLU A 94 11.97 -5.69 6.95
N LEU A 95 12.32 -6.93 6.58
CA LEU A 95 11.99 -8.26 7.12
C LEU A 95 10.54 -8.66 7.54
N LEU A 96 10.02 -9.67 6.84
CA LEU A 96 9.09 -10.67 7.39
C LEU A 96 9.77 -12.07 7.42
N PRO A 97 9.46 -12.91 8.42
CA PRO A 97 10.16 -14.16 8.74
C PRO A 97 9.90 -15.28 7.72
N PRO A 98 10.83 -16.26 7.59
CA PRO A 98 10.76 -17.29 6.57
C PRO A 98 9.66 -18.30 6.89
N ALA A 99 8.62 -18.34 6.05
CA ALA A 99 7.78 -19.53 5.96
C ALA A 99 8.59 -20.60 5.23
N GLU A 100 9.08 -21.56 6.01
CA GLU A 100 9.68 -22.80 5.56
C GLU A 100 8.67 -23.55 4.68
N ASP A 101 8.96 -23.66 3.39
CA ASP A 101 8.35 -24.61 2.47
C ASP A 101 9.33 -24.81 1.30
N ASP A 102 10.26 -25.74 1.51
CA ASP A 102 10.71 -26.82 0.61
C ASP A 102 10.57 -26.66 -0.90
N LEU A 103 11.07 -25.56 -1.45
CA LEU A 103 11.67 -25.59 -2.77
C LEU A 103 12.99 -24.81 -2.67
N ASP A 104 14.10 -25.53 -2.78
CA ASP A 104 15.46 -24.98 -2.83
C ASP A 104 15.67 -24.18 -4.14
N LEU A 105 14.87 -23.14 -4.29
CA LEU A 105 14.86 -22.16 -5.38
C LEU A 105 15.64 -20.91 -4.95
N GLY A 106 15.87 -20.76 -3.64
CA GLY A 106 16.65 -19.67 -3.05
C GLY A 106 18.07 -19.60 -3.59
N ASP A 107 18.69 -20.73 -3.91
CA ASP A 107 20.07 -20.80 -4.43
C ASP A 107 20.17 -20.63 -5.95
N LYS A 108 19.05 -20.66 -6.67
CA LYS A 108 19.04 -20.54 -8.14
C LYS A 108 19.35 -19.11 -8.58
N LYS A 109 20.08 -19.00 -9.69
CA LYS A 109 20.41 -17.70 -10.28
C LYS A 109 19.17 -17.07 -10.89
N VAL A 110 19.15 -15.73 -10.94
CA VAL A 110 18.06 -14.95 -11.56
C VAL A 110 17.83 -15.39 -13.02
N THR A 111 18.88 -15.79 -13.73
CA THR A 111 18.80 -16.32 -15.10
C THR A 111 18.06 -17.66 -15.16
N GLU A 112 18.35 -18.57 -14.23
CA GLU A 112 17.70 -19.89 -14.16
C GLU A 112 16.23 -19.78 -13.76
N LEU A 113 15.91 -18.86 -12.84
CA LEU A 113 14.51 -18.58 -12.48
C LEU A 113 13.71 -18.06 -13.67
N ARG A 114 14.32 -17.22 -14.52
CA ARG A 114 13.70 -16.73 -15.76
C ARG A 114 13.51 -17.84 -16.78
N GLU A 115 14.47 -18.74 -16.92
CA GLU A 115 14.34 -19.92 -17.78
C GLU A 115 13.22 -20.84 -17.31
N LEU A 116 13.10 -21.08 -16.00
CA LEU A 116 12.01 -21.87 -15.42
C LEU A 116 10.65 -21.20 -15.64
N LEU A 117 10.55 -19.88 -15.40
CA LEU A 117 9.32 -19.12 -15.66
C LEU A 117 8.95 -19.13 -17.15
N THR A 118 9.93 -18.98 -18.04
CA THR A 118 9.73 -19.07 -19.50
C THR A 118 9.28 -20.47 -19.91
N SER A 119 9.92 -21.51 -19.36
CA SER A 119 9.56 -22.91 -19.61
C SER A 119 8.15 -23.25 -19.11
N LYS A 120 7.72 -22.63 -18.02
CA LYS A 120 6.35 -22.74 -17.47
C LYS A 120 5.34 -21.82 -18.16
N GLY A 121 5.76 -20.96 -19.10
CA GLY A 121 4.88 -20.03 -19.81
C GLY A 121 4.37 -18.86 -18.97
N ILE A 122 5.04 -18.55 -17.86
CA ILE A 122 4.65 -17.48 -16.94
C ILE A 122 5.30 -16.18 -17.40
N PRO A 123 4.53 -15.12 -17.70
CA PRO A 123 5.08 -13.83 -18.08
C PRO A 123 5.77 -13.19 -16.87
N TYR A 124 6.98 -12.68 -17.09
CA TYR A 124 7.76 -11.92 -16.10
C TYR A 124 8.40 -10.72 -16.78
N ASN A 125 8.75 -9.70 -16.00
CA ASN A 125 9.49 -8.55 -16.45
C ASN A 125 11.01 -8.77 -16.27
N LYS A 126 11.82 -8.31 -17.23
CA LYS A 126 13.29 -8.38 -17.16
C LYS A 126 13.86 -7.56 -15.99
N SER A 127 13.08 -6.63 -15.45
CA SER A 127 13.45 -5.81 -14.29
C SER A 127 13.00 -6.41 -12.95
N ASP A 128 12.31 -7.56 -12.94
CA ASP A 128 11.82 -8.16 -11.71
C ASP A 128 12.98 -8.62 -10.81
N LYS A 129 12.91 -8.22 -9.54
CA LYS A 129 13.84 -8.63 -8.49
C LYS A 129 13.73 -10.14 -8.27
N LYS A 130 14.82 -10.79 -7.82
CA LYS A 130 14.88 -12.25 -7.56
C LYS A 130 13.70 -12.75 -6.71
N GLY A 131 13.30 -11.99 -5.69
CA GLY A 131 12.16 -12.33 -4.83
C GLY A 131 10.82 -12.37 -5.57
N VAL A 132 10.59 -11.50 -6.55
CA VAL A 132 9.35 -11.51 -7.37
C VAL A 132 9.33 -12.74 -8.28
N LEU A 133 10.47 -13.06 -8.90
CA LEU A 133 10.61 -14.26 -9.74
C LEU A 133 10.39 -15.55 -8.93
N LEU A 134 10.88 -15.60 -7.69
CA LEU A 134 10.63 -16.71 -6.77
C LEU A 134 9.17 -16.81 -6.37
N ASN A 135 8.53 -15.68 -6.07
CA ASN A 135 7.12 -15.67 -5.70
C ASN A 135 6.23 -16.10 -6.88
N LEU A 136 6.51 -15.62 -8.10
CA LEU A 136 5.82 -16.07 -9.31
C LEU A 136 5.97 -17.57 -9.55
N LEU A 137 7.18 -18.11 -9.34
CA LEU A 137 7.44 -19.54 -9.49
C LEU A 137 6.76 -20.37 -8.39
N LYS A 138 6.70 -19.87 -7.15
CA LYS A 138 6.00 -20.51 -6.03
C LYS A 138 4.48 -20.51 -6.23
N VAL A 139 3.92 -19.41 -6.73
CA VAL A 139 2.48 -19.29 -7.03
C VAL A 139 2.07 -20.15 -8.22
N ALA A 140 2.97 -20.36 -9.18
CA ALA A 140 2.70 -21.16 -10.36
C ALA A 140 3.10 -22.64 -10.25
N SER A 141 3.75 -23.04 -9.15
CA SER A 141 4.06 -24.44 -8.83
C SER A 141 2.90 -25.10 -8.09
#